data_AF-A0A2V8G7P0-F1
#
_entry.id   AF-A0A2V8G7P0-F1
#
_cell.length_a   1.000
_cell.length_b   1.000
_cell.length_c   1.000
_cell.angle_alpha   90.00
_cell.angle_beta   90.00
_cell.angle_gamma   90.00
#
_symmetry.space_group_name_H-M   'P 1'
#
loop_
_entity.id
_entity.type
_entity.pdbx_description
1 polymer ?
#
loop_
_entity_poly.entity_id
_entity_poly.type
_entity_poly.pdbx_seq_one_letter_code
_entity_poly.pdbx_strand_id
1 'polypeptide(L)'
;MPKAGIPPSALHSAFQQSAFQQSAFGNPHSALEFGVVSSEPLHRVAVLIITYRTYPELRRCLASLAADGAAVDVIVVDHESDPAEVAAIRREFPWTRILVEPANAGFAAGVNRGARETAAEYLLLVNPDSFVEPGLPARLAAWMDAHPEVGIVGPSISNPDGSTQASARRFPDFTTAIAGRSAWLTRVLPGNPLTRHNLPYARTAPGEPIEVDWVSGACMMIRRGTFDQLGGIDEGFFLYWEDADFCRRAKQARWRTVYLPVPGTVHIGGASSRHASDAALQAFHDSAYRLFVKHTTPVGRFFAPLVRGALRARLALMRRLVRAQVRRSHE
;
A
#
# COMPACT_ATOMS: atom_id res chain seq x y z
N MET A 1 69.67 -44.00 -19.01
CA MET A 1 70.38 -43.43 -20.17
C MET A 1 70.51 -41.92 -19.94
N PRO A 2 71.75 -41.40 -19.87
CA PRO A 2 72.09 -40.00 -19.54
C PRO A 2 72.05 -39.14 -20.83
N LYS A 3 72.13 -37.80 -20.89
CA LYS A 3 72.92 -36.73 -20.22
C LYS A 3 72.15 -35.40 -20.44
N ALA A 4 71.94 -34.52 -19.45
CA ALA A 4 72.86 -33.51 -18.87
C ALA A 4 73.33 -32.42 -19.88
N GLY A 5 73.34 -31.12 -19.58
CA GLY A 5 73.15 -30.42 -18.30
C GLY A 5 73.12 -28.87 -18.38
N ILE A 6 72.63 -28.23 -17.29
CA ILE A 6 73.39 -27.46 -16.24
C ILE A 6 74.42 -26.39 -16.72
N PRO A 7 74.58 -25.19 -16.07
CA PRO A 7 73.67 -24.39 -15.23
C PRO A 7 74.00 -22.83 -15.28
N PRO A 8 73.99 -21.98 -14.20
CA PRO A 8 73.61 -20.55 -14.29
C PRO A 8 74.74 -19.55 -13.96
N SER A 9 74.49 -18.24 -14.13
CA SER A 9 75.26 -17.15 -13.50
C SER A 9 74.37 -15.90 -13.44
N ALA A 10 73.89 -15.43 -12.28
CA ALA A 10 74.61 -14.74 -11.19
C ALA A 10 74.96 -13.27 -11.50
N LEU A 11 74.41 -12.39 -10.64
CA LEU A 11 74.97 -11.13 -10.13
C LEU A 11 74.89 -9.87 -11.03
N HIS A 12 74.11 -8.85 -10.63
CA HIS A 12 74.44 -7.74 -9.71
C HIS A 12 75.18 -6.57 -10.40
N SER A 13 74.48 -5.46 -10.64
CA SER A 13 74.95 -4.08 -10.46
C SER A 13 73.76 -3.13 -10.70
N ALA A 14 73.24 -2.42 -9.71
CA ALA A 14 73.81 -1.18 -9.16
C ALA A 14 74.06 -0.16 -10.28
N PHE A 15 73.19 0.84 -10.49
CA PHE A 15 72.97 2.07 -9.71
C PHE A 15 73.49 3.25 -10.53
N GLN A 16 72.74 4.35 -10.44
CA GLN A 16 73.15 5.75 -10.65
C GLN A 16 72.96 6.41 -12.02
N GLN A 17 72.03 7.37 -11.95
CA GLN A 17 72.20 8.79 -12.31
C GLN A 17 72.14 9.17 -13.79
N SER A 18 71.09 9.91 -14.15
CA SER A 18 71.24 11.36 -14.32
C SER A 18 69.88 12.04 -14.34
N ALA A 19 69.74 13.10 -13.56
CA ALA A 19 68.57 13.95 -13.50
C ALA A 19 68.77 15.20 -14.37
N PHE A 20 67.63 15.80 -14.75
CA PHE A 20 67.43 17.17 -15.22
C PHE A 20 67.89 17.59 -16.62
N GLN A 21 66.90 17.73 -17.53
CA GLN A 21 66.58 19.05 -18.09
C GLN A 21 65.10 19.15 -18.48
N GLN A 22 64.57 20.37 -18.35
CA GLN A 22 63.17 20.75 -18.15
C GLN A 22 62.38 21.02 -19.44
N SER A 23 61.05 20.92 -19.25
CA SER A 23 59.95 21.70 -19.84
C SER A 23 59.54 21.49 -21.30
N ALA A 24 58.38 20.85 -21.47
CA ALA A 24 57.22 21.48 -22.09
C ALA A 24 55.92 20.82 -21.59
N PHE A 25 54.96 21.67 -21.25
CA PHE A 25 53.70 21.45 -20.55
C PHE A 25 52.74 20.42 -21.18
N GLY A 26 52.04 19.67 -20.33
CA GLY A 26 50.86 18.88 -20.69
C GLY A 26 50.44 17.93 -19.55
N ASN A 27 49.66 18.43 -18.59
CA ASN A 27 49.19 17.72 -17.41
C ASN A 27 48.05 16.73 -17.78
N PRO A 28 48.08 15.43 -17.41
CA PRO A 28 46.89 14.59 -17.42
C PRO A 28 46.52 14.17 -15.99
N HIS A 29 46.14 15.13 -15.16
CA HIS A 29 45.21 14.87 -14.08
C HIS A 29 43.79 15.18 -14.59
N SER A 30 43.16 14.20 -15.22
CA SER A 30 41.71 14.14 -15.34
C SER A 30 41.26 12.84 -14.71
N ALA A 31 41.28 12.81 -13.37
CA ALA A 31 40.45 11.88 -12.64
C ALA A 31 39.01 12.18 -13.05
N LEU A 32 38.38 11.22 -13.73
CA LEU A 32 36.95 11.23 -13.94
C LEU A 32 36.30 11.09 -12.55
N GLU A 33 35.97 12.23 -11.95
CA GLU A 33 34.98 12.28 -10.89
C GLU A 33 33.67 11.77 -11.50
N PHE A 34 33.35 10.50 -11.23
CA PHE A 34 31.98 10.02 -11.34
C PHE A 34 31.19 10.83 -10.32
N GLY A 35 30.63 11.95 -10.78
CA GLY A 35 29.65 12.70 -10.03
C GLY A 35 28.59 11.72 -9.55
N VAL A 36 28.43 11.66 -8.22
CA VAL A 36 27.27 11.02 -7.61
C VAL A 36 26.08 11.81 -8.16
N VAL A 37 25.43 11.28 -9.19
CA VAL A 37 24.11 11.73 -9.59
C VAL A 37 23.26 11.42 -8.37
N SER A 38 22.92 12.45 -7.59
CA SER A 38 21.85 12.37 -6.62
C SER A 38 20.63 11.85 -7.37
N SER A 39 20.31 10.57 -7.20
CA SER A 39 19.20 9.90 -7.86
C SER A 39 17.92 10.35 -7.19
N GLU A 40 17.56 11.62 -7.38
CA GLU A 40 16.24 12.10 -7.04
C GLU A 40 15.23 11.21 -7.79
N PRO A 41 14.19 10.71 -7.11
CA PRO A 41 13.19 9.87 -7.75
C PRO A 41 12.62 10.60 -8.97
N LEU A 42 12.56 9.93 -10.12
CA LEU A 42 11.96 10.49 -11.34
C LEU A 42 10.53 11.01 -11.08
N HIS A 43 9.82 10.34 -10.16
CA HIS A 43 8.50 10.72 -9.67
C HIS A 43 8.47 10.73 -8.14
N ARG A 44 7.92 11.80 -7.54
CA ARG A 44 7.77 11.94 -6.08
C ARG A 44 6.71 11.02 -5.49
N VAL A 45 5.71 10.64 -6.29
CA VAL A 45 4.61 9.76 -5.89
C VAL A 45 4.61 8.52 -6.76
N ALA A 46 4.52 7.36 -6.12
CA ALA A 46 4.19 6.10 -6.79
C ALA A 46 2.79 5.64 -6.41
N VAL A 47 1.96 5.35 -7.42
CA VAL A 47 0.62 4.78 -7.24
C VAL A 47 0.73 3.27 -7.31
N LEU A 48 0.37 2.59 -6.22
CA LEU A 48 0.40 1.14 -6.11
C LEU A 48 -1.03 0.58 -6.22
N ILE A 49 -1.26 -0.23 -7.25
CA ILE A 49 -2.56 -0.87 -7.52
C ILE A 49 -2.37 -2.38 -7.47
N ILE A 50 -3.07 -3.03 -6.55
CA ILE A 50 -2.98 -4.49 -6.38
C ILE A 50 -4.26 -5.09 -6.93
N THR A 51 -4.13 -5.99 -7.90
CA THR A 51 -5.27 -6.56 -8.61
C THR A 51 -5.19 -8.08 -8.66
N TYR A 52 -6.38 -8.71 -8.65
CA TYR A 52 -6.55 -10.15 -8.77
C TYR A 52 -7.86 -10.39 -9.52
N ARG A 53 -7.78 -10.66 -10.82
CA ARG A 53 -8.95 -10.97 -11.68
C ARG A 53 -10.06 -9.90 -11.67
N THR A 54 -9.68 -8.62 -11.65
CA THR A 54 -10.59 -7.45 -11.67
C THR A 54 -10.24 -6.46 -12.79
N TYR A 55 -10.03 -6.97 -14.01
CA TYR A 55 -9.57 -6.16 -15.14
C TYR A 55 -10.52 -5.05 -15.59
N PRO A 56 -11.86 -5.25 -15.64
CA PRO A 56 -12.78 -4.18 -16.00
C PRO A 56 -12.74 -3.01 -15.02
N GLU A 57 -12.56 -3.28 -13.73
CA GLU A 57 -12.32 -2.28 -12.69
C GLU A 57 -10.98 -1.61 -12.90
N LEU A 58 -9.89 -2.39 -13.01
CA LEU A 58 -8.53 -1.89 -13.20
C LEU A 58 -8.44 -0.94 -14.40
N ARG A 59 -9.01 -1.30 -15.56
CA ARG A 59 -9.02 -0.45 -16.76
C ARG A 59 -9.63 0.92 -16.49
N ARG A 60 -10.75 0.97 -15.76
CA ARG A 60 -11.40 2.24 -15.39
C ARG A 60 -10.60 3.03 -14.36
N CYS A 61 -9.97 2.34 -13.40
CA CYS A 61 -9.04 2.95 -12.45
C CYS A 61 -7.86 3.61 -13.17
N LEU A 62 -7.18 2.89 -14.06
CA LEU A 62 -6.06 3.42 -14.86
C LEU A 62 -6.50 4.57 -15.77
N ALA A 63 -7.69 4.48 -16.38
CA ALA A 63 -8.24 5.59 -17.16
C ALA A 63 -8.43 6.87 -16.32
N SER A 64 -8.86 6.75 -15.06
CA SER A 64 -8.98 7.90 -14.15
C SER A 64 -7.64 8.54 -13.79
N LEU A 65 -6.56 7.75 -13.80
CA LEU A 65 -5.19 8.21 -13.54
C LEU A 65 -4.46 8.72 -14.78
N ALA A 66 -5.03 8.57 -15.98
CA ALA A 66 -4.33 8.91 -17.22
C ALA A 66 -3.90 10.38 -17.31
N ALA A 67 -4.67 11.30 -16.69
CA ALA A 67 -4.32 12.72 -16.62
C ALA A 67 -3.07 12.99 -15.75
N ASP A 68 -2.82 12.12 -14.76
CA ASP A 68 -1.68 12.21 -13.85
C ASP A 68 -0.52 11.29 -14.26
N GLY A 69 -0.72 10.38 -15.22
CA GLY A 69 0.18 9.25 -15.49
C GLY A 69 1.63 9.61 -15.85
N ALA A 70 1.88 10.81 -16.38
CA ALA A 70 3.24 11.31 -16.63
C ALA A 70 3.92 11.94 -15.39
N ALA A 71 3.14 12.29 -14.38
CA ALA A 71 3.61 12.95 -13.15
C ALA A 71 3.85 11.96 -12.00
N VAL A 72 3.36 10.73 -12.10
CA VAL A 72 3.46 9.70 -11.06
C VAL A 72 3.95 8.36 -11.63
N ASP A 73 4.62 7.56 -10.79
CA ASP A 73 5.01 6.19 -11.13
C ASP A 73 3.84 5.24 -10.84
N VAL A 74 3.15 4.73 -11.87
CA VAL A 74 2.01 3.82 -11.67
C VAL A 74 2.45 2.37 -11.79
N ILE A 75 2.40 1.65 -10.66
CA ILE A 75 2.82 0.27 -10.52
C ILE A 75 1.60 -0.59 -10.22
N VAL A 76 1.29 -1.50 -11.15
CA VAL A 76 0.25 -2.51 -10.98
C VAL A 76 0.93 -3.82 -10.57
N VAL A 77 0.54 -4.37 -9.43
CA VAL A 77 0.90 -5.72 -9.01
C VAL A 77 -0.28 -6.62 -9.28
N ASP A 78 -0.11 -7.48 -10.27
CA ASP A 78 -1.15 -8.35 -10.80
C ASP A 78 -0.93 -9.78 -10.33
N HIS A 79 -1.90 -10.30 -9.57
CA HIS A 79 -1.86 -11.64 -9.03
C HIS A 79 -2.66 -12.60 -9.91
N GLU A 80 -2.00 -13.59 -10.54
CA GLU A 80 -2.63 -14.79 -11.10
C GLU A 80 -3.79 -14.52 -12.07
N SER A 81 -3.42 -13.87 -13.17
CA SER A 81 -4.33 -13.12 -14.01
C SER A 81 -4.03 -13.47 -15.48
N ASP A 82 -5.02 -13.41 -16.38
CA ASP A 82 -4.88 -13.96 -17.74
C ASP A 82 -3.82 -13.19 -18.55
N PRO A 83 -2.80 -13.87 -19.13
CA PRO A 83 -1.78 -13.21 -19.96
C PRO A 83 -2.36 -12.33 -21.09
N ALA A 84 -3.50 -12.70 -21.67
CA ALA A 84 -4.16 -11.91 -22.70
C ALA A 84 -4.75 -10.60 -22.14
N GLU A 85 -5.30 -10.64 -20.92
CA GLU A 85 -5.81 -9.45 -20.23
C GLU A 85 -4.66 -8.53 -19.83
N VAL A 86 -3.56 -9.07 -19.29
CA VAL A 86 -2.33 -8.29 -19.02
C VAL A 86 -1.81 -7.60 -20.28
N ALA A 87 -1.72 -8.33 -21.39
CA ALA A 87 -1.24 -7.79 -22.66
C ALA A 87 -2.15 -6.67 -23.18
N ALA A 88 -3.47 -6.78 -22.98
CA ALA A 88 -4.42 -5.73 -23.34
C ALA A 88 -4.20 -4.46 -22.50
N ILE A 89 -4.06 -4.58 -21.18
CA ILE A 89 -3.81 -3.44 -20.29
C ILE A 89 -2.46 -2.76 -20.63
N ARG A 90 -1.39 -3.53 -20.86
CA ARG A 90 -0.09 -2.95 -21.26
C ARG A 90 -0.16 -2.14 -22.55
N ARG A 91 -0.98 -2.57 -23.51
CA ARG A 91 -1.15 -1.88 -24.78
C ARG A 91 -1.94 -0.58 -24.61
N GLU A 92 -2.96 -0.60 -23.76
CA GLU A 92 -3.84 0.55 -23.53
C GLU A 92 -3.20 1.61 -22.62
N PHE A 93 -2.43 1.17 -21.62
CA PHE A 93 -1.79 2.04 -20.63
C PHE A 93 -0.27 1.80 -20.59
N PRO A 94 0.46 2.12 -21.68
CA PRO A 94 1.90 1.85 -21.79
C PRO A 94 2.76 2.66 -20.81
N TRP A 95 2.18 3.68 -20.18
CA TRP A 95 2.80 4.49 -19.13
C TRP A 95 2.76 3.82 -17.73
N THR A 96 2.16 2.62 -17.62
CA THR A 96 2.13 1.83 -16.38
C THR A 96 3.20 0.75 -16.36
N ARG A 97 3.70 0.39 -15.17
CA ARG A 97 4.53 -0.79 -14.96
C ARG A 97 3.71 -1.90 -14.33
N ILE A 98 3.56 -3.03 -15.03
CA ILE A 98 2.75 -4.16 -14.58
C ILE A 98 3.66 -5.33 -14.20
N LEU A 99 3.65 -5.65 -12.91
CA LEU A 99 4.37 -6.75 -12.27
C LEU A 99 3.41 -7.93 -12.15
N VAL A 100 3.68 -9.01 -12.87
CA VAL A 100 2.83 -10.21 -12.85
C VAL A 100 3.41 -11.23 -11.90
N GLU A 101 2.65 -11.58 -10.87
CA GLU A 101 3.02 -12.59 -9.89
C GLU A 101 2.30 -13.91 -10.20
N PRO A 102 2.98 -15.06 -10.06
CA PRO A 102 2.45 -16.37 -10.47
C PRO A 102 1.34 -16.89 -9.56
N ALA A 103 1.13 -16.28 -8.39
CA ALA A 103 0.13 -16.69 -7.42
C ALA A 103 -0.41 -15.48 -6.66
N ASN A 104 -1.64 -15.58 -6.15
CA ASN A 104 -2.19 -14.57 -5.27
C ASN A 104 -1.58 -14.65 -3.86
N ALA A 105 -0.61 -13.77 -3.59
CA ALA A 105 0.03 -13.64 -2.27
C ALA A 105 -0.75 -12.74 -1.29
N GLY A 106 -1.87 -12.15 -1.73
CA GLY A 106 -2.68 -11.24 -0.92
C GLY A 106 -2.27 -9.77 -1.01
N PHE A 107 -3.14 -8.88 -0.54
CA PHE A 107 -3.01 -7.43 -0.69
C PHE A 107 -1.74 -6.88 -0.05
N ALA A 108 -1.44 -7.25 1.19
CA ALA A 108 -0.26 -6.75 1.92
C ALA A 108 1.06 -7.11 1.21
N ALA A 109 1.19 -8.35 0.75
CA ALA A 109 2.35 -8.81 -0.01
C ALA A 109 2.46 -8.07 -1.36
N GLY A 110 1.34 -7.84 -2.03
CA GLY A 110 1.28 -7.05 -3.26
C GLY A 110 1.74 -5.60 -3.05
N VAL A 111 1.30 -4.94 -1.99
CA VAL A 111 1.77 -3.57 -1.67
C VAL A 111 3.27 -3.54 -1.43
N ASN A 112 3.80 -4.47 -0.63
CA ASN A 112 5.24 -4.54 -0.38
C ASN A 112 6.02 -4.85 -1.67
N ARG A 113 5.48 -5.71 -2.54
CA ARG A 113 6.07 -6.04 -3.86
C ARG A 113 6.20 -4.80 -4.74
N GLY A 114 5.14 -4.00 -4.84
CA GLY A 114 5.13 -2.76 -5.62
C GLY A 114 6.02 -1.67 -4.99
N ALA A 115 6.01 -1.54 -3.67
CA ALA A 115 6.84 -0.57 -2.95
C ALA A 115 8.34 -0.80 -3.15
N ARG A 116 8.79 -2.05 -3.33
CA ARG A 116 10.21 -2.38 -3.62
C ARG A 116 10.68 -1.93 -4.99
N GLU A 117 9.76 -1.56 -5.88
CA GLU A 117 10.05 -1.26 -7.28
C GLU A 117 10.22 0.24 -7.53
N THR A 118 10.10 1.07 -6.50
CA THR A 118 10.12 2.53 -6.62
C THR A 118 10.87 3.16 -5.45
N ALA A 119 11.53 4.28 -5.72
CA ALA A 119 12.18 5.13 -4.72
C ALA A 119 11.33 6.36 -4.35
N ALA A 120 10.08 6.43 -4.82
CA ALA A 120 9.21 7.59 -4.59
C ALA A 120 9.07 7.94 -3.09
N GLU A 121 9.04 9.25 -2.82
CA GLU A 121 8.87 9.84 -1.48
C GLU A 121 7.51 9.49 -0.85
N TYR A 122 6.49 9.27 -1.67
CA TYR A 122 5.14 8.93 -1.26
C TYR A 122 4.61 7.71 -2.01
N LEU A 123 3.94 6.81 -1.29
CA LEU A 123 3.16 5.71 -1.87
C LEU A 123 1.68 6.05 -1.77
N LEU A 124 0.98 6.08 -2.90
CA LEU A 124 -0.46 6.15 -2.94
C LEU A 124 -1.02 4.76 -3.23
N LEU A 125 -1.63 4.13 -2.24
CA LEU A 125 -2.38 2.90 -2.42
C LEU A 125 -3.73 3.24 -3.06
N VAL A 126 -4.08 2.53 -4.13
CA VAL A 126 -5.37 2.68 -4.82
C VAL A 126 -5.90 1.29 -5.14
N ASN A 127 -7.12 0.99 -4.69
CA ASN A 127 -7.78 -0.24 -5.10
C ASN A 127 -8.17 -0.20 -6.59
N PRO A 128 -8.21 -1.34 -7.29
CA PRO A 128 -8.54 -1.39 -8.71
C PRO A 128 -9.99 -0.97 -9.02
N ASP A 129 -10.89 -0.94 -8.03
CA ASP A 129 -12.28 -0.47 -8.13
C ASP A 129 -12.48 0.98 -7.65
N SER A 130 -11.41 1.76 -7.61
CA SER A 130 -11.40 3.19 -7.27
C SER A 130 -11.14 4.07 -8.50
N PHE A 131 -11.88 5.16 -8.63
CA PHE A 131 -11.72 6.19 -9.68
C PHE A 131 -11.15 7.45 -9.05
N VAL A 132 -9.88 7.73 -9.33
CA VAL A 132 -9.10 8.78 -8.65
C VAL A 132 -9.40 10.14 -9.28
N GLU A 133 -9.61 11.15 -8.44
CA GLU A 133 -9.76 12.53 -8.89
C GLU A 133 -8.46 13.06 -9.49
N PRO A 134 -8.48 13.70 -10.68
CA PRO A 134 -7.28 14.26 -11.30
C PRO A 134 -6.52 15.20 -10.36
N GLY A 135 -5.19 15.06 -10.35
CA GLY A 135 -4.29 15.85 -9.52
C GLY A 135 -4.29 15.46 -8.03
N LEU A 136 -5.10 14.48 -7.61
CA LEU A 136 -5.11 14.03 -6.21
C LEU A 136 -3.71 13.62 -5.71
N PRO A 137 -2.91 12.81 -6.44
CA PRO A 137 -1.59 12.41 -5.96
C PRO A 137 -0.70 13.61 -5.60
N ALA A 138 -0.64 14.62 -6.49
CA ALA A 138 0.13 15.83 -6.27
C ALA A 138 -0.42 16.67 -5.10
N ARG A 139 -1.76 16.81 -4.98
CA ARG A 139 -2.38 17.53 -3.86
C ARG A 139 -2.07 16.90 -2.51
N LEU A 140 -2.14 15.57 -2.41
CA LEU A 140 -1.83 14.86 -1.16
C LEU A 140 -0.36 14.99 -0.79
N ALA A 141 0.55 14.84 -1.77
CA ALA A 141 1.98 15.00 -1.55
C ALA A 141 2.32 16.42 -1.07
N ALA A 142 1.80 17.45 -1.75
CA ALA A 142 2.02 18.85 -1.35
C ALA A 142 1.47 19.16 0.05
N TRP A 143 0.32 18.58 0.41
CA TRP A 143 -0.22 18.72 1.76
C TRP A 143 0.66 18.03 2.80
N MET A 144 1.16 16.82 2.52
CA MET A 144 2.08 16.11 3.41
C MET A 144 3.44 16.80 3.54
N ASP A 145 3.92 17.49 2.51
CA ASP A 145 5.15 18.30 2.60
C ASP A 145 5.03 19.40 3.67
N ALA A 146 3.85 20.01 3.79
CA ALA A 146 3.55 21.01 4.82
C ALA A 146 3.26 20.42 6.22
N HIS A 147 3.12 19.10 6.34
CA HIS A 147 2.78 18.40 7.59
C HIS A 147 3.75 17.22 7.83
N PRO A 148 5.02 17.50 8.18
CA PRO A 148 6.07 16.49 8.29
C PRO A 148 5.82 15.46 9.39
N GLU A 149 4.95 15.72 10.36
CA GLU A 149 4.57 14.78 11.41
C GLU A 149 3.51 13.75 10.97
N VAL A 150 2.89 13.97 9.81
CA VAL A 150 1.89 13.07 9.24
C VAL A 150 2.60 12.00 8.39
N GLY A 151 2.41 10.75 8.79
CA GLY A 151 2.95 9.60 8.07
C GLY A 151 1.98 9.01 7.07
N ILE A 152 0.67 9.23 7.29
CA ILE A 152 -0.41 8.61 6.52
C ILE A 152 -1.54 9.63 6.34
N VAL A 153 -2.03 9.80 5.12
CA VAL A 153 -3.23 10.60 4.83
C VAL A 153 -4.20 9.83 3.95
N GLY A 154 -5.50 9.88 4.29
CA GLY A 154 -6.57 9.34 3.47
C GLY A 154 -7.52 10.47 3.02
N PRO A 155 -7.81 10.60 1.72
CA PRO A 155 -8.76 11.58 1.23
C PRO A 155 -10.22 11.14 1.44
N SER A 156 -11.18 11.95 1.02
CA SER A 156 -12.58 11.55 0.97
C SER A 156 -12.77 10.43 -0.06
N ILE A 157 -13.48 9.38 0.34
CA ILE A 157 -13.92 8.31 -0.54
C ILE A 157 -15.43 8.39 -0.66
N SER A 158 -15.96 8.40 -1.87
CA SER A 158 -17.39 8.42 -2.16
C SER A 158 -17.87 7.09 -2.76
N ASN A 159 -19.13 6.75 -2.53
CA ASN A 159 -19.81 5.69 -3.25
C ASN A 159 -20.23 6.22 -4.64
N PRO A 160 -20.62 5.34 -5.59
CA PRO A 160 -21.09 5.76 -6.91
C PRO A 160 -22.31 6.70 -6.91
N ASP A 161 -23.10 6.72 -5.83
CA ASP A 161 -24.24 7.63 -5.65
C ASP A 161 -23.85 9.01 -5.09
N GLY A 162 -22.54 9.27 -4.91
CA GLY A 162 -22.00 10.52 -4.38
C GLY A 162 -21.96 10.60 -2.85
N SER A 163 -22.54 9.64 -2.13
CA SER A 163 -22.49 9.63 -0.66
C SER A 163 -21.10 9.29 -0.14
N THR A 164 -20.67 9.90 0.97
CA THR A 164 -19.36 9.62 1.58
C THR A 164 -19.31 8.19 2.13
N GLN A 165 -18.30 7.43 1.71
CA GLN A 165 -17.98 6.12 2.25
C GLN A 165 -17.24 6.27 3.59
N ALA A 166 -17.54 5.38 4.53
CA ALA A 166 -16.91 5.35 5.84
C ALA A 166 -15.48 4.77 5.79
N SER A 167 -14.55 5.56 5.24
CA SER A 167 -13.15 5.23 4.97
C SER A 167 -12.17 5.70 6.05
N ALA A 168 -12.59 6.53 7.01
CA ALA A 168 -11.76 6.99 8.13
C ALA A 168 -12.45 6.72 9.46
N ARG A 169 -11.74 6.07 10.40
CA ARG A 169 -12.36 5.47 11.58
C ARG A 169 -11.46 5.52 12.82
N ARG A 170 -12.09 5.26 13.96
CA ARG A 170 -11.40 4.92 15.23
C ARG A 170 -10.94 3.46 15.23
N PHE A 171 -9.93 3.13 16.04
CA PHE A 171 -9.57 1.74 16.28
C PHE A 171 -10.74 1.02 16.96
N PRO A 172 -10.93 -0.28 16.68
CA PRO A 172 -11.91 -1.07 17.41
C PRO A 172 -11.63 -1.03 18.91
N ASP A 173 -12.60 -0.57 19.68
CA ASP A 173 -12.65 -0.64 21.14
C ASP A 173 -13.72 -1.65 21.59
N PHE A 174 -13.92 -1.81 22.90
CA PHE A 174 -14.94 -2.72 23.44
C PHE A 174 -16.36 -2.36 22.97
N THR A 175 -16.66 -1.08 22.74
CA THR A 175 -17.98 -0.64 22.25
C THR A 175 -18.20 -1.03 20.79
N THR A 176 -17.15 -0.94 19.97
CA THR A 176 -17.12 -1.41 18.58
C THR A 176 -17.14 -2.94 18.47
N ALA A 177 -16.59 -3.65 19.45
CA ALA A 177 -16.65 -5.12 19.50
C ALA A 177 -18.08 -5.63 19.78
N ILE A 178 -18.86 -4.91 20.60
CA ILE A 178 -20.25 -5.26 20.95
C ILE A 178 -21.23 -4.81 19.87
N ALA A 179 -21.07 -3.61 19.30
CA ALA A 179 -21.94 -3.08 18.24
C ALA A 179 -21.53 -3.53 16.82
N GLY A 180 -20.34 -4.13 16.70
CA GLY A 180 -19.69 -4.57 15.46
C GLY A 180 -19.16 -3.45 14.57
N ARG A 181 -18.28 -3.80 13.61
CA ARG A 181 -17.94 -3.02 12.39
C ARG A 181 -19.15 -2.93 11.45
N SER A 182 -20.35 -2.82 12.00
CA SER A 182 -21.59 -3.20 11.35
C SER A 182 -21.99 -2.13 10.35
N ALA A 183 -21.47 -2.25 9.13
CA ALA A 183 -22.03 -1.60 7.95
C ALA A 183 -23.55 -1.82 7.88
N TRP A 184 -24.07 -2.94 8.41
CA TRP A 184 -25.49 -3.17 8.60
C TRP A 184 -26.16 -2.18 9.58
N LEU A 185 -25.64 -2.01 10.80
CA LEU A 185 -26.20 -1.06 11.78
C LEU A 185 -26.03 0.40 11.33
N THR A 186 -24.92 0.72 10.66
CA THR A 186 -24.69 2.04 10.05
C THR A 186 -25.62 2.31 8.86
N ARG A 187 -26.02 1.27 8.11
CA ARG A 187 -26.91 1.36 6.94
C ARG A 187 -28.39 1.35 7.31
N VAL A 188 -28.77 0.66 8.38
CA VAL A 188 -30.18 0.55 8.85
C VAL A 188 -30.53 1.65 9.85
N LEU A 189 -29.56 2.12 10.65
CA LEU A 189 -29.73 3.22 11.62
C LEU A 189 -28.64 4.30 11.39
N PRO A 190 -28.69 5.03 10.27
CA PRO A 190 -27.78 6.16 10.04
C PRO A 190 -27.94 7.18 11.17
N GLY A 191 -26.84 7.51 11.86
CA GLY A 191 -26.80 8.52 12.93
C GLY A 191 -26.85 8.01 14.37
N ASN A 192 -26.90 6.70 14.62
CA ASN A 192 -26.80 6.16 15.98
C ASN A 192 -25.50 6.63 16.68
N PRO A 193 -25.54 7.12 17.94
CA PRO A 193 -24.35 7.53 18.70
C PRO A 193 -23.20 6.52 18.69
N LEU A 194 -23.51 5.21 18.69
CA LEU A 194 -22.54 4.11 18.67
C LEU A 194 -21.80 4.00 17.33
N THR A 195 -22.49 4.17 16.20
CA THR A 195 -21.86 4.16 14.87
C THR A 195 -21.19 5.49 14.55
N ARG A 196 -21.75 6.60 15.03
CA ARG A 196 -21.19 7.96 14.90
C ARG A 196 -19.92 8.15 15.73
N HIS A 197 -19.75 7.42 16.84
CA HIS A 197 -18.48 7.40 17.59
C HIS A 197 -17.33 6.89 16.73
N ASN A 198 -17.59 5.93 15.85
CA ASN A 198 -16.60 5.29 15.00
C ASN A 198 -16.26 6.07 13.73
N LEU A 199 -16.99 7.15 13.44
CA LEU A 199 -16.83 7.99 12.25
C LEU A 199 -16.45 9.40 12.69
N PRO A 200 -15.15 9.68 12.93
CA PRO A 200 -14.69 10.96 13.46
C PRO A 200 -15.11 12.16 12.60
N TYR A 201 -15.22 11.99 11.28
CA TYR A 201 -15.68 13.03 10.35
C TYR A 201 -17.17 13.39 10.49
N ALA A 202 -17.99 12.58 11.17
CA ALA A 202 -19.40 12.90 11.41
C ALA A 202 -19.62 13.98 12.49
N ARG A 203 -18.54 14.54 13.06
CA ARG A 203 -18.54 15.50 14.17
C ARG A 203 -17.73 16.78 13.91
N THR A 204 -17.06 16.89 12.77
CA THR A 204 -16.18 18.02 12.44
C THR A 204 -16.81 18.94 11.42
N ALA A 205 -16.35 20.19 11.38
CA ALA A 205 -16.75 21.14 10.34
C ALA A 205 -16.38 20.58 8.96
N PRO A 206 -17.22 20.78 7.93
CA PRO A 206 -16.87 20.42 6.57
C PRO A 206 -15.55 21.07 6.14
N GLY A 207 -14.64 20.30 5.57
CA GLY A 207 -13.40 20.81 4.98
C GLY A 207 -12.16 20.82 5.88
N GLU A 208 -12.29 20.56 7.18
CA GLU A 208 -11.12 20.52 8.08
C GLU A 208 -10.42 19.14 8.11
N PRO A 209 -9.08 19.07 7.99
CA PRO A 209 -8.34 17.84 8.22
C PRO A 209 -8.53 17.32 9.65
N ILE A 210 -8.65 16.01 9.81
CA ILE A 210 -8.96 15.37 11.09
C ILE A 210 -7.96 14.28 11.37
N GLU A 211 -7.37 14.28 12.56
CA GLU A 211 -6.61 13.12 13.02
C GLU A 211 -7.56 11.95 13.30
N VAL A 212 -7.24 10.79 12.73
CA VAL A 212 -8.03 9.56 12.85
C VAL A 212 -7.12 8.41 13.23
N ASP A 213 -7.70 7.32 13.73
CA ASP A 213 -6.89 6.17 14.10
C ASP A 213 -6.43 5.39 12.86
N TRP A 214 -7.28 5.30 11.83
CA TRP A 214 -6.92 4.68 10.56
C TRP A 214 -7.78 5.18 9.40
N VAL A 215 -7.22 5.07 8.19
CA VAL A 215 -7.90 5.30 6.91
C VAL A 215 -7.85 4.05 6.05
N SER A 216 -8.81 3.91 5.14
CA SER A 216 -8.97 2.74 4.28
C SER A 216 -7.83 2.62 3.26
N GLY A 217 -7.29 1.42 3.09
CA GLY A 217 -6.31 1.11 2.04
C GLY A 217 -6.82 1.30 0.61
N ALA A 218 -8.13 1.52 0.43
CA ALA A 218 -8.74 1.77 -0.88
C ALA A 218 -8.25 3.06 -1.57
N CYS A 219 -7.86 4.07 -0.77
CA CYS A 219 -7.15 5.26 -1.20
C CYS A 219 -6.41 5.85 0.00
N MET A 220 -5.10 5.63 0.07
CA MET A 220 -4.25 6.01 1.21
C MET A 220 -2.89 6.45 0.69
N MET A 221 -2.43 7.64 1.06
CA MET A 221 -1.05 8.05 0.83
C MET A 221 -0.19 7.82 2.08
N ILE A 222 0.99 7.25 1.89
CA ILE A 222 1.95 6.89 2.92
C ILE A 222 3.28 7.56 2.61
N ARG A 223 3.88 8.22 3.60
CA ARG A 223 5.26 8.74 3.50
C ARG A 223 6.26 7.57 3.46
N ARG A 224 7.23 7.62 2.54
CA ARG A 224 8.32 6.64 2.39
C ARG A 224 8.99 6.31 3.71
N GLY A 225 9.46 7.32 4.43
CA GLY A 225 10.13 7.15 5.73
C GLY A 225 9.26 6.40 6.75
N THR A 226 7.95 6.64 6.76
CA THR A 226 7.00 5.91 7.62
C THR A 226 6.88 4.45 7.18
N PHE A 227 6.72 4.19 5.89
CA PHE A 227 6.62 2.83 5.37
C PHE A 227 7.87 2.00 5.69
N ASP A 228 9.05 2.57 5.47
CA ASP A 228 10.33 1.88 5.64
C ASP A 228 10.64 1.66 7.13
N GLN A 229 10.41 2.67 7.98
CA GLN A 229 10.58 2.55 9.43
C GLN A 229 9.72 1.42 10.01
N LEU A 230 8.52 1.23 9.48
CA LEU A 230 7.58 0.21 9.94
C LEU A 230 7.84 -1.17 9.32
N GLY A 231 8.78 -1.29 8.37
CA GLY A 231 9.05 -2.54 7.65
C GLY A 231 7.92 -2.94 6.69
N GLY A 232 7.20 -1.96 6.14
CA GLY A 232 6.08 -2.18 5.23
C GLY A 232 4.78 -2.67 5.89
N ILE A 233 3.90 -3.23 5.07
CA ILE A 233 2.62 -3.81 5.52
C ILE A 233 2.88 -5.25 6.02
N ASP A 234 2.26 -5.65 7.14
CA ASP A 234 2.43 -7.00 7.69
C ASP A 234 1.76 -8.03 6.77
N GLU A 235 2.57 -8.79 6.03
CA GLU A 235 2.13 -9.81 5.07
C GLU A 235 1.35 -10.96 5.70
N GLY A 236 1.35 -11.09 7.03
CA GLY A 236 0.47 -12.05 7.69
C GLY A 236 -1.01 -11.64 7.67
N PHE A 237 -1.34 -10.46 7.16
CA PHE A 237 -2.68 -10.09 6.71
C PHE A 237 -2.80 -10.31 5.20
N PHE A 238 -3.42 -11.42 4.79
CA PHE A 238 -3.65 -11.70 3.37
C PHE A 238 -4.58 -10.67 2.70
N LEU A 239 -5.68 -10.31 3.38
CA LEU A 239 -6.66 -9.32 2.92
C LEU A 239 -7.47 -8.78 4.11
N TYR A 240 -7.79 -7.49 4.07
CA TYR A 240 -8.47 -6.72 5.10
C TYR A 240 -7.69 -6.53 6.40
N TRP A 241 -7.92 -5.38 7.05
CA TRP A 241 -7.34 -4.99 8.33
C TRP A 241 -5.84 -4.74 8.34
N GLU A 242 -5.15 -4.98 7.24
CA GLU A 242 -3.75 -4.59 7.07
C GLU A 242 -3.56 -3.06 7.15
N ASP A 243 -4.53 -2.30 6.66
CA ASP A 243 -4.58 -0.84 6.73
C ASP A 243 -4.72 -0.36 8.19
N ALA A 244 -5.65 -0.93 8.95
CA ALA A 244 -5.83 -0.64 10.36
C ALA A 244 -4.60 -1.07 11.20
N ASP A 245 -3.98 -2.21 10.89
CA ASP A 245 -2.73 -2.63 11.52
C ASP A 245 -1.59 -1.63 11.24
N PHE A 246 -1.42 -1.24 9.98
CA PHE A 246 -0.38 -0.33 9.55
C PHE A 246 -0.52 1.04 10.23
N CYS A 247 -1.73 1.63 10.23
CA CYS A 247 -2.00 2.88 10.94
C CYS A 247 -1.77 2.75 12.46
N ARG A 248 -2.07 1.60 13.07
CA ARG A 248 -1.80 1.38 14.50
C ARG A 248 -0.31 1.33 14.81
N ARG A 249 0.47 0.64 13.98
CA ARG A 249 1.94 0.62 14.08
C ARG A 249 2.53 2.01 13.85
N ALA A 250 2.00 2.78 12.89
CA ALA A 250 2.39 4.17 12.66
C ALA A 250 2.14 5.04 13.90
N LYS A 251 0.96 4.93 14.52
CA LYS A 251 0.65 5.64 15.78
C LYS A 251 1.59 5.25 16.92
N GLN A 252 1.92 3.97 17.05
CA GLN A 252 2.89 3.47 18.04
C GLN A 252 4.30 4.04 17.80
N ALA A 253 4.66 4.24 16.53
CA ALA A 253 5.89 4.91 16.10
C ALA A 253 5.78 6.45 16.09
N ARG A 254 4.72 7.04 16.69
CA ARG A 254 4.46 8.48 16.82
C ARG A 254 4.13 9.23 15.53
N TRP A 255 3.82 8.53 14.45
CA TRP A 255 3.26 9.13 13.25
C TRP A 255 1.77 9.40 13.38
N ARG A 256 1.31 10.53 12.83
CA ARG A 256 -0.12 10.83 12.74
C ARG A 256 -0.73 10.21 11.49
N THR A 257 -2.00 9.79 11.61
CA THR A 257 -2.86 9.43 10.49
C THR A 257 -3.96 10.47 10.36
N VAL A 258 -4.13 11.05 9.17
CA VAL A 258 -5.07 12.15 8.94
C VAL A 258 -6.08 11.77 7.87
N TYR A 259 -7.34 12.08 8.12
CA TYR A 259 -8.38 12.18 7.11
C TYR A 259 -8.39 13.61 6.56
N LEU A 260 -8.14 13.74 5.25
CA LEU A 260 -8.17 15.02 4.56
C LEU A 260 -9.46 15.10 3.73
N PRO A 261 -10.43 15.96 4.06
CA PRO A 261 -11.73 16.01 3.39
C PRO A 261 -11.70 16.70 2.01
N VAL A 262 -10.69 16.38 1.20
CA VAL A 262 -10.64 16.73 -0.23
C VAL A 262 -11.30 15.62 -1.06
N PRO A 263 -11.89 15.94 -2.22
CA PRO A 263 -12.31 14.92 -3.18
C PRO A 263 -11.14 14.02 -3.54
N GLY A 264 -11.26 12.74 -3.19
CA GLY A 264 -10.24 11.72 -3.38
C GLY A 264 -10.62 10.75 -4.48
N THR A 265 -11.54 9.86 -4.18
CA THR A 265 -11.92 8.83 -5.14
C THR A 265 -13.37 8.37 -4.97
N VAL A 266 -13.98 7.97 -6.08
CA VAL A 266 -15.19 7.16 -6.08
C VAL A 266 -14.76 5.69 -6.01
N HIS A 267 -15.16 4.97 -4.96
CA HIS A 267 -14.83 3.56 -4.75
C HIS A 267 -16.11 2.72 -4.79
N ILE A 268 -16.16 1.74 -5.69
CA ILE A 268 -17.38 0.95 -5.90
C ILE A 268 -17.74 0.19 -4.63
N GLY A 269 -16.79 -0.50 -3.98
CA GLY A 269 -16.77 -0.96 -2.58
C GLY A 269 -17.92 -1.85 -2.05
N GLY A 270 -19.17 -1.61 -2.43
CA GLY A 270 -20.38 -2.29 -1.97
C GLY A 270 -20.75 -3.54 -2.77
N ALA A 271 -20.18 -3.74 -3.97
CA ALA A 271 -20.44 -4.93 -4.79
C ALA A 271 -19.90 -6.21 -4.13
N SER A 272 -18.78 -6.10 -3.41
CA SER A 272 -18.13 -7.19 -2.69
C SER A 272 -18.90 -7.67 -1.45
N SER A 273 -19.87 -6.91 -0.93
CA SER A 273 -20.71 -7.38 0.19
C SER A 273 -21.90 -8.23 -0.26
N ARG A 274 -22.42 -7.99 -1.48
CA ARG A 274 -23.53 -8.77 -2.07
C ARG A 274 -23.07 -10.04 -2.76
N HIS A 275 -21.79 -10.10 -3.16
CA HIS A 275 -21.17 -11.25 -3.83
C HIS A 275 -19.82 -11.63 -3.18
N ALA A 276 -19.70 -11.45 -1.86
CA ALA A 276 -18.49 -11.81 -1.13
C ALA A 276 -18.21 -13.30 -1.33
N SER A 277 -17.04 -13.64 -1.87
CA SER A 277 -16.64 -15.05 -1.95
C SER A 277 -16.43 -15.63 -0.55
N ASP A 278 -16.61 -16.94 -0.41
CA ASP A 278 -16.35 -17.64 0.85
C ASP A 278 -14.91 -17.45 1.35
N ALA A 279 -13.96 -17.27 0.41
CA ALA A 279 -12.57 -16.95 0.67
C ALA A 279 -12.38 -15.52 1.20
N ALA A 280 -13.03 -14.52 0.59
CA ALA A 280 -12.98 -13.14 1.08
C ALA A 280 -13.60 -13.00 2.47
N LEU A 281 -14.73 -13.68 2.71
CA LEU A 281 -15.33 -13.75 4.04
C LEU A 281 -14.40 -14.42 5.06
N GLN A 282 -13.74 -15.52 4.69
CA GLN A 282 -12.76 -16.19 5.54
C GLN A 282 -11.61 -15.24 5.89
N ALA A 283 -10.97 -14.64 4.89
CA ALA A 283 -9.85 -13.71 5.05
C ALA A 283 -10.23 -12.54 5.96
N PHE A 284 -11.41 -11.94 5.80
CA PHE A 284 -11.88 -10.87 6.67
C PHE A 284 -11.90 -11.29 8.15
N HIS A 285 -12.37 -12.51 8.45
CA HIS A 285 -12.50 -12.98 9.83
C HIS A 285 -11.15 -13.43 10.42
N ASP A 286 -10.30 -14.07 9.63
CA ASP A 286 -8.96 -14.46 10.06
C ASP A 286 -8.09 -13.22 10.32
N SER A 287 -8.15 -12.23 9.45
CA SER A 287 -7.49 -10.93 9.64
C SER A 287 -8.04 -10.18 10.86
N ALA A 288 -9.36 -10.19 11.08
CA ALA A 288 -9.95 -9.59 12.28
C ALA A 288 -9.43 -10.25 13.57
N TYR A 289 -9.32 -11.59 13.58
CA TYR A 289 -8.77 -12.32 14.71
C TYR A 289 -7.28 -12.04 14.91
N ARG A 290 -6.49 -12.00 13.83
CA ARG A 290 -5.07 -11.64 13.87
C ARG A 290 -4.86 -10.24 14.45
N LEU A 291 -5.60 -9.24 13.97
CA LEU A 291 -5.52 -7.87 14.46
C LEU A 291 -5.79 -7.81 15.97
N PHE A 292 -6.81 -8.54 16.44
CA PHE A 292 -7.10 -8.66 17.87
C PHE A 292 -5.91 -9.25 18.63
N VAL A 293 -5.41 -10.43 18.26
CA VAL A 293 -4.32 -11.11 18.98
C VAL A 293 -3.02 -10.29 18.97
N LYS A 294 -2.74 -9.60 17.86
CA LYS A 294 -1.53 -8.79 17.67
C LYS A 294 -1.51 -7.57 18.59
N HIS A 295 -2.66 -6.96 18.85
CA HIS A 295 -2.74 -5.66 19.52
C HIS A 295 -3.49 -5.66 20.87
N THR A 296 -3.94 -6.83 21.33
CA THR A 296 -4.61 -6.98 22.62
C THR A 296 -3.61 -7.01 23.79
N THR A 297 -4.09 -6.68 24.99
CA THR A 297 -3.30 -6.79 26.23
C THR A 297 -3.14 -8.25 26.66
N PRO A 298 -2.26 -8.57 27.62
CA PRO A 298 -2.18 -9.93 28.19
C PRO A 298 -3.53 -10.44 28.70
N VAL A 299 -4.33 -9.58 29.35
CA VAL A 299 -5.70 -9.89 29.79
C VAL A 299 -6.61 -10.17 28.59
N GLY A 300 -6.56 -9.35 27.54
CA GLY A 300 -7.38 -9.60 26.37
C GLY A 300 -6.98 -10.88 25.61
N ARG A 301 -5.69 -11.28 25.67
CA ARG A 301 -5.21 -12.54 25.09
C ARG A 301 -5.80 -13.77 25.79
N PHE A 302 -6.13 -13.69 27.09
CA PHE A 302 -6.89 -14.72 27.80
C PHE A 302 -8.27 -14.98 27.17
N PHE A 303 -8.94 -13.93 26.67
CA PHE A 303 -10.24 -14.02 26.00
C PHE A 303 -10.13 -14.37 24.50
N ALA A 304 -8.94 -14.59 23.96
CA ALA A 304 -8.75 -14.89 22.53
C ALA A 304 -9.54 -16.11 22.02
N PRO A 305 -9.69 -17.23 22.77
CA PRO A 305 -10.52 -18.35 22.32
C PRO A 305 -11.99 -17.97 22.14
N LEU A 306 -12.53 -17.11 23.02
CA LEU A 306 -13.91 -16.64 22.95
C LEU A 306 -14.13 -15.74 21.75
N VAL A 307 -13.20 -14.81 21.49
CA VAL A 307 -13.22 -13.96 20.29
C VAL A 307 -13.15 -14.80 19.02
N ARG A 308 -12.29 -15.83 18.99
CA ARG A 308 -12.20 -16.76 17.86
C ARG A 308 -13.51 -17.51 17.62
N GLY A 309 -14.16 -17.98 18.70
CA GLY A 309 -15.47 -18.63 18.65
C GLY A 309 -16.54 -17.71 18.07
N ALA A 310 -16.62 -16.46 18.56
CA ALA A 310 -17.57 -15.46 18.08
C ALA A 310 -17.37 -15.12 16.59
N LEU A 311 -16.13 -14.92 16.15
CA LEU A 311 -15.81 -14.66 14.75
C LEU A 311 -16.16 -15.85 13.84
N ARG A 312 -15.94 -17.09 14.29
CA ARG A 312 -16.37 -18.30 13.55
C ARG A 312 -17.89 -18.41 13.44
N ALA A 313 -18.61 -18.13 14.52
CA ALA A 313 -20.07 -18.11 14.50
C ALA A 313 -20.61 -17.05 13.55
N ARG A 314 -20.05 -15.83 13.59
CA ARG A 314 -20.39 -14.75 12.66
C ARG A 314 -20.09 -15.12 11.21
N LEU A 315 -18.95 -15.73 10.93
CA LEU A 315 -18.60 -16.21 9.59
C LEU A 315 -19.63 -17.22 9.08
N ALA A 316 -19.99 -18.21 9.90
CA ALA A 316 -21.00 -19.21 9.55
C ALA A 316 -22.36 -18.57 9.23
N LEU A 317 -22.78 -17.58 10.02
CA LEU A 317 -23.99 -16.80 9.78
C LEU A 317 -23.91 -16.04 8.45
N MET A 318 -22.82 -15.29 8.21
CA MET A 318 -22.62 -14.53 6.98
C MET A 318 -22.65 -15.43 5.73
N ARG A 319 -21.99 -16.59 5.77
CA ARG A 319 -22.05 -17.58 4.67
C ARG A 319 -23.47 -18.09 4.41
N ARG A 320 -24.30 -18.23 5.45
CA ARG A 320 -25.72 -18.61 5.28
C ARG A 320 -26.51 -17.48 4.63
N LEU A 321 -26.31 -16.23 5.08
CA LEU A 321 -27.00 -15.06 4.55
C LEU A 321 -26.66 -14.80 3.08
N VAL A 322 -25.37 -14.84 2.72
CA VAL A 322 -24.93 -14.65 1.32
C VAL A 322 -25.51 -15.74 0.42
N ARG A 323 -25.46 -17.02 0.83
CA ARG A 323 -26.07 -18.12 0.05
C ARG A 323 -27.59 -17.98 -0.10
N ALA A 324 -28.29 -17.55 0.94
CA ALA A 324 -29.73 -17.31 0.88
C ALA A 324 -30.10 -16.11 0.00
N GLN A 325 -29.21 -15.13 -0.14
CA GLN A 325 -29.40 -13.99 -1.02
C GLN A 325 -29.15 -14.35 -2.49
N VAL A 326 -28.10 -15.13 -2.77
CA VAL A 326 -27.82 -15.66 -4.12
C VAL A 326 -28.98 -16.53 -4.62
N ARG A 327 -29.58 -17.38 -3.77
CA ARG A 327 -30.77 -18.17 -4.15
C ARG A 327 -31.94 -17.29 -4.57
N ARG A 328 -32.22 -16.22 -3.82
CA ARG A 328 -33.32 -15.28 -4.10
C ARG A 328 -33.12 -14.42 -5.34
N SER A 329 -31.91 -14.29 -5.87
CA SER A 329 -31.66 -13.58 -7.14
C SER A 329 -31.77 -14.48 -8.37
N HIS A 330 -31.93 -15.81 -8.18
CA HIS A 330 -32.13 -16.78 -9.25
C HIS A 330 -33.57 -17.31 -9.35
N GLU A 331 -34.45 -16.82 -8.48
CA GLU A 331 -35.92 -17.01 -8.51
C GLU A 331 -36.58 -15.77 -9.12
#